data_AF-A0A2E5R6C3-F1
#
_entry.id   AF-A0A2E5R6C3-F1
#
_cell.length_a   1.000
_cell.length_b   1.000
_cell.length_c   1.000
_cell.angle_alpha   90.00
_cell.angle_beta   90.00
_cell.angle_gamma   90.00
#
_symmetry.space_group_name_H-M   'P 1'
#
loop_
_entity.id
_entity.type
_entity.pdbx_description
1 polymer ?
#
loop_
_entity_poly.entity_id
_entity_poly.type
_entity_poly.pdbx_seq_one_letter_code
_entity_poly.pdbx_strand_id
1 'polypeptide(L)'
;MRSAKSNWLAQRITAIILIPLTFWFLYFIMEIISYNHNQVLYFFKSSTNGFLFMLMLALMIYHGKLGLQIIIEDYVSNNLLQKRIIYLINFLSLVLFFVSLISILTIKYLY
;
A
#
# COMPACT_ATOMS: atom_id res chain seq x y z
N MET A 1 -12.13 -16.36 -15.95
CA MET A 1 -10.82 -17.04 -15.80
C MET A 1 -9.61 -16.12 -16.03
N ARG A 2 -9.54 -15.33 -17.13
CA ARG A 2 -8.38 -14.44 -17.38
C ARG A 2 -8.12 -13.41 -16.27
N SER A 3 -9.17 -12.78 -15.73
CA SER A 3 -9.06 -11.82 -14.60
C SER A 3 -8.59 -12.45 -13.29
N ALA A 4 -9.07 -13.66 -12.97
CA ALA A 4 -8.64 -14.39 -11.78
C ALA A 4 -7.15 -14.77 -11.86
N LYS A 5 -6.69 -15.23 -13.03
CA LYS A 5 -5.27 -15.54 -13.26
C LYS A 5 -4.38 -14.31 -13.16
N SER A 6 -4.82 -13.16 -13.68
CA SER A 6 -4.06 -11.90 -13.55
C SER A 6 -4.00 -11.40 -12.12
N ASN A 7 -5.11 -11.47 -11.36
CA ASN A 7 -5.14 -11.09 -9.95
C ASN A 7 -4.24 -11.99 -9.10
N TRP A 8 -4.27 -13.31 -9.37
CA TRP A 8 -3.39 -14.27 -8.73
C TRP A 8 -1.91 -13.92 -8.97
N LEU A 9 -1.52 -13.69 -10.23
CA LEU A 9 -0.14 -13.34 -10.57
C LEU A 9 0.29 -12.01 -9.94
N ALA A 10 -0.59 -11.00 -10.01
CA ALA A 10 -0.35 -9.69 -9.42
C ALA A 10 -0.11 -9.75 -7.91
N GLN A 11 -0.81 -10.62 -7.17
CA GLN A 11 -0.53 -10.87 -5.76
C GLN A 11 0.87 -11.43 -5.50
N ARG A 12 1.38 -12.34 -6.35
CA ARG A 12 2.72 -12.93 -6.17
C ARG A 12 3.80 -11.91 -6.47
N ILE A 13 3.65 -11.17 -7.57
CA ILE A 13 4.59 -10.12 -7.96
C ILE A 13 4.67 -9.06 -6.85
N THR A 14 3.52 -8.58 -6.37
CA THR A 14 3.49 -7.59 -5.28
C THR A 14 4.07 -8.14 -3.98
N ALA A 15 3.79 -9.39 -3.62
CA ALA A 15 4.40 -10.02 -2.44
C ALA A 15 5.93 -10.11 -2.55
N ILE A 16 6.46 -10.55 -3.69
CA ILE A 16 7.91 -10.67 -3.93
C ILE A 16 8.61 -9.32 -3.78
N ILE A 17 8.00 -8.22 -4.24
CA ILE A 17 8.55 -6.87 -4.10
C ILE A 17 8.36 -6.33 -2.68
N LEU A 18 7.22 -6.62 -2.03
CA LEU A 18 6.92 -6.15 -0.68
C LEU A 18 7.81 -6.80 0.39
N ILE A 19 8.25 -8.05 0.21
CA ILE A 19 9.15 -8.73 1.16
C ILE A 19 10.41 -7.91 1.45
N PRO A 20 11.28 -7.57 0.47
CA PRO A 20 12.48 -6.79 0.73
C PRO A 20 12.17 -5.36 1.20
N LEU A 21 11.11 -4.72 0.67
CA LEU A 21 10.69 -3.39 1.13
C LEU A 21 10.26 -3.39 2.60
N THR A 22 9.58 -4.44 3.04
CA THR A 22 9.16 -4.60 4.43
C THR A 22 10.37 -4.75 5.35
N PHE A 23 11.35 -5.59 4.98
CA PHE A 23 12.59 -5.73 5.76
C PHE A 23 13.38 -4.42 5.81
N TRP A 24 13.49 -3.70 4.70
CA TRP A 24 14.09 -2.37 4.65
C TRP A 24 13.38 -1.39 5.60
N PHE A 25 12.05 -1.35 5.58
CA PHE A 25 11.29 -0.46 6.45
C PHE A 25 11.35 -0.87 7.93
N LEU A 26 11.35 -2.17 8.24
CA LEU A 26 11.52 -2.67 9.61
C LEU A 26 12.89 -2.34 10.21
N TYR A 27 13.93 -2.26 9.39
CA TYR A 27 15.23 -1.78 9.84
C TYR A 27 15.15 -0.29 10.23
N PHE A 28 14.62 0.55 9.35
CA PHE A 28 14.57 2.00 9.59
C PHE A 28 13.50 2.44 10.62
N ILE A 29 12.40 1.70 10.80
CA ILE A 29 11.37 2.05 11.78
C ILE A 29 11.97 2.07 13.20
N MET A 30 12.94 1.18 13.48
CA MET A 30 13.62 1.14 14.78
C MET A 30 14.41 2.42 15.05
N GLU A 31 15.00 3.03 14.02
CA GLU A 31 15.66 4.34 14.13
C GLU A 31 14.61 5.46 14.24
N ILE A 32 13.59 5.45 13.38
CA ILE A 32 12.54 6.48 13.29
C ILE A 32 11.80 6.66 14.62
N ILE A 33 11.59 5.59 15.41
CA ILE A 33 10.94 5.68 16.72
C ILE A 33 11.69 6.62 17.68
N SER A 34 13.01 6.75 17.52
CA SER A 34 13.85 7.64 18.33
C SER A 34 13.98 9.06 17.75
N TYR A 35 13.48 9.29 16.54
CA TYR A 35 13.63 10.56 15.84
C TYR A 35 12.72 11.65 16.40
N ASN A 36 13.24 12.86 16.49
CA ASN A 36 12.40 14.05 16.63
C ASN A 36 11.72 14.39 15.29
N HIS A 37 10.76 15.33 15.33
CA HIS A 37 9.98 15.73 14.16
C HIS A 37 10.83 16.08 12.92
N ASN A 38 11.92 16.84 13.11
CA ASN A 38 12.78 17.28 11.99
C ASN A 38 13.57 16.11 11.38
N GLN A 39 13.99 15.15 12.21
CA GLN A 39 14.67 13.94 11.73
C GLN A 39 13.70 13.04 10.92
N VAL A 40 12.44 12.93 11.34
CA VAL A 40 11.40 12.22 10.56
C VAL A 40 11.16 12.90 9.22
N LEU A 41 11.03 14.23 9.19
CA LEU A 41 10.88 14.98 7.94
C LEU A 41 12.08 14.75 7.01
N TYR A 42 13.31 14.83 7.54
CA TYR A 42 14.51 14.59 6.76
C TYR A 42 14.55 13.18 6.15
N PHE A 43 14.15 12.17 6.91
CA PHE A 43 14.07 10.80 6.43
C PHE A 43 13.14 10.68 5.20
N PHE A 44 11.92 11.19 5.28
CA PHE A 44 10.94 11.09 4.19
C PHE A 44 11.18 12.08 3.04
N LYS A 45 11.89 13.18 3.28
CA LYS A 45 12.37 14.12 2.24
C LYS A 45 13.41 13.51 1.32
N SER A 46 14.23 12.59 1.82
CA SER A 46 15.24 11.90 1.02
C SER A 46 14.60 11.27 -0.21
N SER A 47 15.15 11.56 -1.39
CA SER A 47 14.63 11.03 -2.67
C SER A 47 14.53 9.51 -2.66
N THR A 48 15.49 8.81 -2.03
CA THR A 48 15.51 7.35 -1.98
C THR A 48 14.47 6.82 -0.98
N ASN A 49 14.48 7.31 0.26
CA ASN A 49 13.60 6.79 1.30
C ASN A 49 12.13 7.14 1.04
N GLY A 50 11.85 8.38 0.62
CA GLY A 50 10.50 8.79 0.23
C GLY A 50 9.97 8.00 -0.96
N PHE A 51 10.81 7.73 -1.96
CA PHE A 51 10.44 6.88 -3.10
C PHE A 51 10.15 5.43 -2.69
N LEU A 52 11.06 4.79 -1.94
CA LEU A 52 10.90 3.41 -1.49
C LEU A 52 9.65 3.26 -0.60
N PHE A 53 9.40 4.23 0.27
CA PHE A 53 8.21 4.24 1.12
C PHE A 53 6.93 4.41 0.30
N MET A 54 6.91 5.32 -0.70
CA MET A 54 5.76 5.46 -1.60
C MET A 54 5.50 4.20 -2.44
N LEU A 55 6.57 3.58 -2.95
CA LEU A 55 6.47 2.32 -3.68
C LEU A 55 5.90 1.22 -2.79
N MET A 56 6.38 1.12 -1.55
CA MET A 56 5.86 0.17 -0.55
C MET A 56 4.38 0.42 -0.28
N LEU A 57 3.95 1.65 -0.01
CA LEU A 57 2.55 1.99 0.24
C LEU A 57 1.65 1.66 -0.96
N ALA A 58 2.06 2.03 -2.17
CA ALA A 58 1.30 1.75 -3.39
C ALA A 58 1.10 0.24 -3.60
N LEU A 59 2.18 -0.55 -3.45
CA LEU A 59 2.13 -2.01 -3.59
C LEU A 59 1.34 -2.66 -2.45
N MET A 60 1.47 -2.18 -1.21
CA MET A 60 0.77 -2.72 -0.05
C MET A 60 -0.75 -2.50 -0.17
N ILE A 61 -1.18 -1.31 -0.58
CA ILE A 61 -2.58 -0.99 -0.85
C ILE A 61 -3.13 -1.88 -1.96
N TYR A 62 -2.40 -2.01 -3.07
CA TYR A 62 -2.82 -2.84 -4.20
C TYR A 62 -2.85 -4.34 -3.84
N HIS A 63 -1.86 -4.85 -3.11
CA HIS A 63 -1.82 -6.22 -2.61
C HIS A 63 -2.99 -6.51 -1.67
N GLY A 64 -3.23 -5.63 -0.69
CA GLY A 64 -4.34 -5.71 0.25
C GLY A 64 -5.70 -5.69 -0.45
N LYS A 65 -5.89 -4.80 -1.43
CA LYS A 65 -7.09 -4.75 -2.28
C LYS A 65 -7.39 -6.11 -2.92
N LEU A 66 -6.38 -6.72 -3.57
CA LEU A 66 -6.54 -8.01 -4.23
C LEU A 66 -6.84 -9.12 -3.22
N GLY A 67 -6.16 -9.12 -2.07
CA GLY A 67 -6.38 -10.09 -0.99
C GLY A 67 -7.81 -10.04 -0.45
N LEU A 68 -8.28 -8.83 -0.12
CA LEU A 68 -9.63 -8.62 0.38
C LEU A 68 -10.69 -9.01 -0.66
N GLN A 69 -10.45 -8.73 -1.94
CA GLN A 69 -11.37 -9.14 -3.00
C GLN A 69 -11.59 -10.66 -3.01
N ILE A 70 -10.52 -11.45 -2.91
CA ILE A 70 -10.63 -12.92 -2.86
C ILE A 70 -11.39 -13.37 -1.61
N ILE A 71 -11.08 -12.82 -0.44
CA ILE A 71 -11.80 -13.13 0.81
C ILE A 71 -13.30 -12.84 0.64
N ILE A 72 -13.67 -11.71 0.03
CA ILE A 72 -15.08 -11.36 -0.16
C ILE A 72 -15.77 -12.29 -1.16
N GLU A 73 -15.08 -12.64 -2.25
CA GLU A 73 -15.57 -13.59 -3.25
C GLU A 73 -15.84 -14.98 -2.64
N ASP A 74 -15.01 -15.41 -1.68
CA ASP A 74 -15.13 -16.71 -1.02
C ASP A 74 -16.17 -16.75 0.11
N TYR A 75 -16.31 -15.66 0.88
CA TYR A 75 -17.09 -15.67 2.13
C TYR A 75 -18.43 -14.91 2.07
N VAL A 76 -18.70 -14.08 1.05
CA VAL A 76 -19.97 -13.34 0.93
C VAL A 76 -20.88 -13.98 -0.12
N SER A 77 -21.86 -14.76 0.34
CA SER A 77 -22.80 -15.49 -0.52
C SER A 77 -23.87 -14.60 -1.19
N ASN A 78 -24.18 -13.44 -0.60
CA ASN A 78 -25.12 -12.49 -1.20
C ASN A 78 -24.45 -11.68 -2.32
N ASN A 79 -24.80 -11.98 -3.57
CA ASN A 79 -24.21 -11.37 -4.77
C ASN A 79 -24.28 -9.83 -4.81
N LEU A 80 -25.35 -9.22 -4.29
CA LEU A 80 -25.48 -7.76 -4.27
C LEU A 80 -24.57 -7.13 -3.21
N LEU A 81 -24.53 -7.73 -2.02
CA LEU A 81 -23.65 -7.29 -0.94
C LEU A 81 -22.18 -7.45 -1.32
N GLN A 82 -21.81 -8.61 -1.88
CA GLN A 82 -20.46 -8.90 -2.35
C GLN A 82 -19.95 -7.81 -3.31
N LYS A 83 -20.73 -7.49 -4.35
CA LYS A 83 -20.38 -6.42 -5.31
C LYS A 83 -20.21 -5.06 -4.64
N ARG A 84 -21.12 -4.67 -3.74
CA ARG A 84 -21.05 -3.39 -3.02
C ARG A 84 -19.76 -3.28 -2.20
N ILE A 85 -19.38 -4.33 -1.49
CA ILE A 85 -18.16 -4.34 -0.67
C ILE A 85 -16.92 -4.27 -1.58
N ILE A 86 -16.89 -5.02 -2.70
CA ILE A 86 -15.77 -4.94 -3.66
C ILE A 86 -15.63 -3.52 -4.23
N TYR A 87 -16.73 -2.85 -4.59
CA TYR A 87 -16.70 -1.45 -5.03
C TYR A 87 -16.17 -0.52 -3.94
N LEU A 88 -16.61 -0.70 -2.70
CA LEU A 88 -16.14 0.10 -1.56
C LEU A 88 -14.63 -0.06 -1.35
N ILE A 89 -14.11 -1.29 -1.39
CA ILE A 89 -12.67 -1.55 -1.23
C ILE A 89 -11.86 -0.96 -2.37
N ASN A 90 -12.35 -1.05 -3.61
CA ASN A 90 -11.72 -0.41 -4.75
C ASN A 90 -11.62 1.11 -4.57
N PHE A 91 -12.71 1.74 -4.10
CA PHE A 91 -12.75 3.17 -3.83
C PHE A 91 -11.81 3.56 -2.68
N LEU A 92 -11.87 2.86 -1.54
CA LEU A 92 -11.00 3.12 -0.39
C LEU A 92 -9.52 2.94 -0.73
N SER A 93 -9.19 1.92 -1.52
CA SER A 93 -7.81 1.70 -1.97
C SER A 93 -7.29 2.87 -2.81
N LEU A 94 -8.13 3.41 -3.69
CA LEU A 94 -7.78 4.57 -4.50
C LEU A 94 -7.61 5.83 -3.63
N VAL A 95 -8.50 6.05 -2.67
CA VAL A 95 -8.39 7.16 -1.70
C VAL A 95 -7.09 7.05 -0.91
N LEU A 96 -6.78 5.86 -0.36
CA LEU A 96 -5.55 5.63 0.41
C LEU A 96 -4.28 5.87 -0.43
N PHE A 97 -4.31 5.50 -1.71
CA PHE A 97 -3.19 5.77 -2.63
C PHE A 97 -2.98 7.27 -2.85
N PHE A 98 -4.05 8.03 -3.07
CA PHE A 98 -3.91 9.47 -3.26
C PHE A 98 -3.51 10.19 -1.96
N VAL A 99 -4.05 9.78 -0.82
CA VAL A 99 -3.67 10.34 0.49
C VAL A 99 -2.19 10.10 0.77
N SER A 100 -1.68 8.89 0.53
CA SER A 100 -0.24 8.61 0.72
C SER A 100 0.63 9.42 -0.23
N LEU A 101 0.24 9.50 -1.51
CA LEU A 101 0.95 10.28 -2.52
C LEU A 101 1.01 11.76 -2.16
N ILE A 102 -0.13 12.37 -1.83
CA ILE A 102 -0.19 13.77 -1.42
C ILE A 102 0.65 14.00 -0.17
N SER A 103 0.62 13.09 0.81
CA SER A 103 1.40 13.22 2.04
C SER A 103 2.90 13.27 1.78
N ILE A 104 3.44 12.35 0.97
CA ILE A 104 4.88 12.32 0.67
C ILE A 104 5.30 13.50 -0.21
N LEU A 105 4.47 13.92 -1.18
CA LEU A 105 4.74 15.12 -1.95
C LEU A 105 4.73 16.38 -1.08
N THR A 106 3.80 16.47 -0.14
CA THR A 106 3.72 17.57 0.83
C THR A 106 4.97 17.62 1.69
N ILE A 107 5.43 16.48 2.23
CA ILE A 107 6.70 16.42 2.99
C ILE A 107 7.90 16.81 2.12
N LYS A 108 7.92 16.40 0.85
CA LYS A 108 9.04 16.66 -0.06
C LYS A 108 9.16 18.14 -0.47
N TYR A 109 8.02 18.82 -0.69
CA TYR A 109 8.01 20.16 -1.29
C TYR A 109 7.56 21.28 -0.37
N LEU A 110 6.83 21.02 0.71
CA LEU A 110 6.20 22.04 1.55
C LEU A 110 6.78 22.11 2.97
N TYR A 111 7.20 20.98 3.52
CA TYR A 111 7.99 20.93 4.75
C TYR A 111 9.46 20.84 4.41
#